data_AF-E9LQZ4-F1
#
_entry.id   AF-E9LQZ4-F1
#
_cell.length_a   1.000
_cell.length_b   1.000
_cell.length_c   1.000
_cell.angle_alpha   90.00
_cell.angle_beta   90.00
_cell.angle_gamma   90.00
#
_symmetry.space_group_name_H-M   'P 1'
#
loop_
_entity.id
_entity.type
_entity.pdbx_description
1 polymer ?
#
loop_
_entity_poly.entity_id
_entity_poly.type
_entity_poly.pdbx_seq_one_letter_code
_entity_poly.pdbx_strand_id
1 'polypeptide(L)' 'KNGPLDSNVEVVVGVPAIYLAYAKSILPDTIGVAAQNCWKVAKGAFT' A
#
# COMPACT_ATOMS: atom_id res chain seq x y z
N LYS A 1 8.76 -2.17 23.72
CA LYS A 1 7.53 -1.47 23.31
C LYS A 1 7.04 -2.16 22.04
N ASN A 2 6.10 -3.09 22.12
CA ASN A 2 5.40 -3.71 20.98
C ASN A 2 4.06 -4.19 21.53
N GLY A 3 3.02 -3.37 21.36
CA GLY A 3 1.64 -3.79 21.56
C GLY A 3 1.05 -4.19 20.21
N PRO A 4 -0.02 -5.00 20.18
CA PRO A 4 -0.75 -5.25 18.95
C PRO A 4 -1.28 -3.92 18.36
N LEU A 5 -1.47 -3.88 17.04
CA LEU A 5 -2.24 -2.80 16.42
C LEU A 5 -3.67 -2.81 17.00
N ASP A 6 -4.24 -1.64 17.25
CA ASP A 6 -5.62 -1.51 17.72
C ASP A 6 -6.58 -2.04 16.65
N SER A 7 -7.45 -2.99 17.02
CA SER A 7 -8.41 -3.61 16.11
C SER A 7 -9.48 -2.64 15.59
N ASN A 8 -9.64 -1.48 16.22
CA ASN A 8 -10.60 -0.45 15.81
C ASN A 8 -10.00 0.53 14.79
N VAL A 9 -8.73 0.38 14.42
CA VAL A 9 -8.03 1.28 13.49
C VAL A 9 -7.74 0.57 12.17
N GLU A 10 -8.17 1.18 11.07
CA GLU A 10 -7.75 0.78 9.73
C GLU A 10 -6.35 1.34 9.43
N VAL A 11 -5.41 0.45 9.10
CA VAL A 11 -4.02 0.84 8.79
C VAL A 11 -3.76 0.63 7.31
N VAL A 12 -3.30 1.70 6.65
CA VAL A 12 -2.89 1.68 5.23
C VAL A 12 -1.48 2.26 5.10
N VAL A 13 -0.61 1.59 4.35
CA VAL A 13 0.76 2.05 4.07
C VAL A 13 0.92 2.47 2.61
N GLY A 14 1.38 3.71 2.40
CA GLY A 14 1.74 4.23 1.08
C GLY A 14 3.17 3.86 0.73
N VAL A 15 3.38 3.06 -0.33
CA VAL A 15 4.71 2.55 -0.72
C VAL A 15 5.18 3.07 -2.07
N PRO A 16 6.51 3.15 -2.32
CA PRO A 16 7.04 3.42 -3.65
C PRO A 16 6.53 2.40 -4.67
N ALA A 17 6.25 2.85 -5.89
CA ALA A 17 5.58 2.04 -6.93
C ALA A 17 6.28 0.70 -7.21
N ILE A 18 7.62 0.69 -7.22
CA ILE A 18 8.42 -0.52 -7.47
C ILE A 18 8.25 -1.61 -6.38
N TYR A 19 7.78 -1.24 -5.20
CA TYR A 19 7.58 -2.15 -4.08
C TYR A 19 6.12 -2.50 -3.85
N LEU A 20 5.18 -2.01 -4.69
CA LEU A 20 3.75 -2.21 -4.45
C LEU A 20 3.39 -3.70 -4.33
N ALA A 21 3.85 -4.52 -5.29
CA ALA A 21 3.62 -5.96 -5.27
C ALA A 21 4.36 -6.66 -4.13
N TYR A 22 5.61 -6.27 -3.86
CA TYR A 22 6.42 -6.86 -2.78
C TYR A 22 5.80 -6.59 -1.42
N ALA A 23 5.46 -5.34 -1.11
CA ALA A 23 4.79 -4.94 0.12
C ALA A 23 3.48 -5.71 0.31
N LYS A 24 2.67 -5.84 -0.74
CA LYS A 24 1.43 -6.62 -0.69
C LYS A 24 1.66 -8.12 -0.43
N SER A 25 2.80 -8.68 -0.84
CA SER A 25 3.13 -10.09 -0.60
C SER A 25 3.66 -10.41 0.79
N ILE A 26 4.23 -9.42 1.50
CA ILE A 26 4.88 -9.64 2.81
C ILE A 26 4.06 -9.09 3.98
N LEU A 27 3.17 -8.14 3.74
CA LEU A 27 2.34 -7.55 4.78
C LEU A 27 1.11 -8.43 5.06
N PRO A 28 0.67 -8.53 6.33
CA PRO A 28 -0.61 -9.17 6.65
C PRO A 28 -1.76 -8.51 5.90
N ASP A 29 -2.77 -9.28 5.51
CA ASP A 29 -3.95 -8.76 4.82
C ASP A 29 -4.79 -7.78 5.67
N THR A 30 -4.54 -7.72 6.98
CA THR A 30 -5.12 -6.71 7.88
C THR A 30 -4.53 -5.31 7.68
N ILE A 31 -3.46 -5.17 6.89
CA ILE A 31 -2.84 -3.88 6.55
C ILE A 31 -3.08 -3.60 5.05
N GLY A 32 -3.74 -2.48 4.77
CA GLY A 32 -3.93 -1.99 3.41
C GLY A 32 -2.60 -1.50 2.80
N VAL A 33 -2.42 -1.71 1.49
CA VAL A 33 -1.26 -1.23 0.75
C VAL A 33 -1.73 -0.31 -0.36
N ALA A 34 -1.20 0.91 -0.42
CA ALA A 34 -1.54 1.91 -1.41
C ALA A 34 -0.29 2.37 -2.19
N ALA A 35 -0.48 2.71 -3.47
CA ALA A 35 0.52 3.46 -4.22
C ALA A 35 0.58 4.91 -3.71
N GLN A 36 1.74 5.54 -3.79
CA GLN A 36 1.92 6.95 -3.39
C GLN A 36 1.44 7.95 -4.45
N ASN A 37 1.26 7.52 -5.69
CA ASN A 37 0.72 8.33 -6.79
C ASN A 37 0.07 7.43 -7.85
N CYS A 38 -0.77 8.00 -8.71
CA CYS A 38 -1.32 7.36 -9.90
C CYS A 38 -1.56 8.38 -11.01
N TRP A 39 -1.69 7.91 -12.25
CA TRP A 39 -2.10 8.77 -13.36
C TRP A 39 -3.64 8.78 -13.50
N LYS A 40 -4.18 9.86 -14.03
CA LYS A 40 -5.64 10.10 -14.12
C LYS A 40 -6.39 9.23 -15.12
N VAL A 41 -5.68 8.49 -15.98
CA VAL A 41 -6.25 7.58 -16.98
C VAL A 41 -5.52 6.24 -16.93
N ALA A 42 -6.19 5.16 -17.31
CA ALA A 42 -5.68 3.80 -17.16
C ALA A 42 -4.47 3.47 -18.07
N LYS A 43 -4.36 4.09 -19.25
CA LYS A 43 -3.29 3.79 -20.22
C LYS A 43 -3.09 4.90 -21.26
N GLY A 44 -1.89 4.98 -21.83
CA GLY A 44 -1.50 5.90 -22.90
C GLY A 44 0.01 6.08 -22.93
N ALA A 45 0.51 7.01 -23.74
CA ALA A 45 1.93 7.34 -23.84
C ALA A 45 2.32 8.39 -22.78
N PHE A 46 2.60 7.92 -21.56
CA PHE A 46 2.89 8.77 -20.38
C PHE A 46 4.16 8.30 -19.65
N THR A 47 5.30 8.27 -20.35
CA THR A 47 6.60 7.96 -19.73
C THR A 47 7.01 9.07 -18.76
#